data_AF-A0A090QXE9-F1
#
_entry.id   AF-A0A090QXE9-F1
#
_cell.length_a   1.000
_cell.length_b   1.000
_cell.length_c   1.000
_cell.angle_alpha   90.00
_cell.angle_beta   90.00
_cell.angle_gamma   90.00
#
_symmetry.space_group_name_H-M   'P 1'
#
loop_
_entity.id
_entity.type
_entity.pdbx_description
1 polymer ?
#
loop_
_entity_poly.entity_id
_entity_poly.type
_entity_poly.pdbx_seq_one_letter_code
_entity_poly.pdbx_strand_id
1 'polypeptide(L)'
;MWFSNAIIYRLTRDIEFNPETLEKQAAEFPYVECSSQSVQSFGWTKPLGTFGEMLTHVAGDAIFMCAMSETRAVPAQVLKKQWMTL
;
A
#
# COMPACT_ATOMS: atom_id res chain seq x y z
N MET A 1 1.16 -11.40 -13.38
CA MET A 1 1.10 -9.91 -13.51
C MET A 1 2.49 -9.43 -13.91
N TRP A 2 2.58 -8.45 -14.81
CA TRP A 2 3.87 -7.87 -15.24
C TRP A 2 3.89 -6.38 -14.86
N PHE A 3 5.04 -5.87 -14.42
CA PHE A 3 5.20 -4.45 -14.09
C PHE A 3 5.29 -3.63 -15.37
N SER A 4 4.45 -2.59 -15.49
CA SER A 4 4.48 -1.66 -16.63
C SER A 4 5.52 -0.56 -16.48
N ASN A 5 5.97 -0.29 -15.24
CA ASN A 5 6.90 0.76 -14.89
C ASN A 5 7.78 0.28 -13.72
N ALA A 6 8.99 0.83 -13.60
CA ALA A 6 9.90 0.55 -12.49
C ALA A 6 10.67 1.81 -12.08
N ILE A 7 10.85 1.97 -10.77
CA ILE A 7 11.81 2.92 -10.18
C ILE A 7 12.79 2.10 -9.35
N ILE A 8 14.08 2.26 -9.63
CA ILE A 8 15.13 1.45 -9.01
C ILE A 8 15.76 2.26 -7.88
N TYR A 9 15.80 1.67 -6.70
CA TYR A 9 16.48 2.21 -5.53
C TYR A 9 17.67 1.34 -5.17
N ARG A 10 18.82 1.96 -4.88
CA ARG A 10 20.00 1.27 -4.35
C ARG A 10 20.15 1.60 -2.87
N LEU A 11 20.16 0.56 -2.04
CA LEU A 11 20.46 0.71 -0.62
C LEU A 11 21.95 0.99 -0.44
N THR A 12 22.29 2.00 0.36
CA THR A 12 23.67 2.43 0.59
C THR A 12 24.35 1.71 1.76
N ARG A 13 23.59 0.89 2.48
CA ARG A 13 24.05 0.07 3.61
C ARG A 13 23.56 -1.35 3.40
N ASP A 14 24.27 -2.31 3.98
CA ASP A 14 23.81 -3.69 4.03
C ASP A 14 22.60 -3.78 4.95
N ILE A 15 21.45 -4.12 4.37
CA ILE A 15 20.22 -4.39 5.10
C ILE A 15 19.83 -5.82 4.77
N GLU A 16 19.80 -6.66 5.80
CA GLU A 16 19.27 -8.01 5.67
C GLU A 16 17.74 -7.96 5.79
N PHE A 17 17.05 -8.35 4.72
CA PHE A 17 15.60 -8.46 4.71
C PHE A 17 15.20 -9.89 5.02
N ASN A 18 14.86 -10.15 6.28
CA ASN A 18 14.26 -11.41 6.68
C ASN A 18 12.75 -11.40 6.34
N PRO A 19 12.25 -12.33 5.50
CA PRO A 19 10.84 -12.36 5.09
C PRO A 19 9.85 -12.48 6.25
N GLU A 20 10.14 -13.28 7.26
CA GLU A 20 9.24 -13.46 8.40
C GLU A 20 9.15 -12.21 9.27
N THR A 21 10.26 -11.48 9.39
CA THR A 21 10.30 -10.21 10.12
C THR A 21 9.57 -9.13 9.34
N LEU A 22 9.78 -9.06 8.02
CA LEU A 22 9.06 -8.16 7.14
C LEU A 22 7.56 -8.42 7.15
N GLU A 23 7.12 -9.69 7.12
CA GLU A 23 5.71 -10.06 7.20
C GLU A 23 5.07 -9.52 8.49
N LYS A 24 5.74 -9.72 9.64
CA LYS A 24 5.27 -9.23 10.93
C LYS A 24 5.18 -7.70 10.95
N GLN A 25 6.19 -7.01 10.45
CA GLN A 25 6.21 -5.54 10.39
C GLN A 25 5.15 -5.00 9.42
N ALA A 26 4.94 -5.65 8.28
CA ALA A 26 3.90 -5.27 7.32
C ALA A 26 2.50 -5.45 7.92
N ALA A 27 2.31 -6.50 8.72
CA ALA A 27 1.04 -6.78 9.39
C ALA A 27 0.66 -5.73 10.46
N GLU A 28 1.59 -4.91 10.94
CA GLU A 28 1.29 -3.76 11.82
C GLU A 28 0.59 -2.61 11.06
N PHE A 29 0.73 -2.57 9.73
CA PHE A 29 0.17 -1.51 8.88
C PHE A 29 -0.63 -2.11 7.71
N PRO A 30 -1.66 -2.93 7.97
CA PRO A 30 -2.46 -3.51 6.92
C PRO A 30 -3.25 -2.41 6.20
N TYR A 31 -3.48 -2.60 4.91
CA TYR A 31 -4.41 -1.77 4.18
C TYR A 31 -5.81 -1.92 4.78
N VAL A 32 -6.44 -0.78 5.08
CA VAL A 32 -7.83 -0.69 5.51
C VAL A 32 -8.55 0.27 4.57
N GLU A 33 -9.75 -0.08 4.15
CA GLU A 33 -10.55 0.77 3.26
C GLU A 33 -10.80 2.15 3.86
N CYS A 34 -10.88 3.16 3.00
CA CYS A 34 -11.05 4.54 3.43
C CYS A 34 -12.45 4.75 4.04
N SER A 35 -12.50 4.99 5.35
CA SER A 35 -13.74 5.31 6.07
C SER A 35 -14.43 6.56 5.50
N SER A 36 -15.71 6.77 5.83
CA SER A 36 -16.46 7.97 5.41
C SER A 36 -15.84 9.28 5.89
N GLN A 37 -14.98 9.23 6.90
CA GLN A 37 -14.33 10.39 7.53
C GLN A 37 -12.88 10.57 7.10
N SER A 38 -12.27 9.59 6.42
CA SER A 38 -10.89 9.67 5.94
C SER A 38 -10.85 9.95 4.44
N VAL A 39 -9.95 10.84 4.04
CA VAL A 39 -9.77 11.28 2.64
C VAL A 39 -8.78 10.39 1.89
N GLN A 40 -7.85 9.76 2.62
CA GLN A 40 -6.83 8.88 2.07
C GLN A 40 -6.62 7.67 2.98
N SER A 41 -6.28 6.54 2.38
CA SER A 41 -5.77 5.35 3.06
C SER A 41 -4.49 4.86 2.39
N PHE A 42 -3.61 4.26 3.19
CA PHE A 42 -2.39 3.62 2.75
C PHE A 42 -2.06 2.45 3.66
N GLY A 43 -1.67 1.30 3.09
CA GLY A 43 -1.20 0.16 3.86
C GLY A 43 -0.78 -1.02 2.99
N TRP A 44 -0.33 -2.09 3.64
CA TRP A 44 0.14 -3.30 2.97
C TRP A 44 -1.01 -4.24 2.62
N THR A 45 -0.91 -4.90 1.47
CA THR A 45 -1.90 -5.88 1.00
C THR A 45 -1.23 -7.11 0.40
N LYS A 46 -2.01 -8.16 0.18
CA LYS A 46 -1.55 -9.44 -0.35
C LYS A 46 -1.04 -9.26 -1.79
N PRO A 47 0.25 -9.48 -2.08
CA PRO A 47 0.80 -9.30 -3.43
C PRO A 47 0.21 -10.28 -4.46
N LEU A 48 -0.30 -11.42 -4.00
CA LEU A 48 -0.93 -12.45 -4.84
C LEU A 48 -2.46 -12.40 -4.83
N GLY A 49 -3.08 -11.39 -4.20
CA GLY A 49 -4.53 -11.26 -4.11
C GLY A 49 -5.18 -12.50 -3.48
N THR A 50 -6.08 -13.16 -4.20
CA THR A 50 -6.79 -14.37 -3.73
C THR A 50 -5.94 -15.63 -3.73
N PHE A 51 -4.75 -15.61 -4.33
CA PHE A 51 -3.86 -16.78 -4.45
C PHE A 51 -2.85 -16.91 -3.31
N GLY A 52 -2.86 -15.99 -2.34
CA GLY A 52 -1.95 -16.04 -1.20
C GLY A 52 -2.47 -15.21 -0.03
N GLU A 53 -2.17 -15.65 1.19
CA GLU A 53 -2.64 -15.01 2.42
C GLU A 53 -1.62 -14.06 3.05
N MET A 54 -0.36 -14.18 2.63
CA MET A 54 0.78 -13.43 3.17
C MET A 54 0.87 -12.04 2.54
N LEU A 55 1.45 -11.07 3.26
CA LEU A 55 1.80 -9.72 2.78
C LEU A 55 3.15 -9.69 2.04
N THR A 56 3.94 -10.75 2.19
CA THR A 56 5.20 -11.01 1.49
C THR A 56 5.09 -12.24 0.61
N HIS A 57 5.75 -12.22 -0.54
CA HIS A 57 5.96 -13.39 -1.39
C HIS A 57 7.44 -13.54 -1.71
N VAL A 58 8.02 -14.68 -1.36
CA VAL A 58 9.45 -14.95 -1.53
C VAL A 58 9.67 -15.88 -2.73
N ALA A 59 10.60 -15.50 -3.60
CA ALA A 59 11.03 -16.30 -4.73
C ALA A 59 12.56 -16.26 -4.84
N GLY A 60 13.24 -17.28 -4.29
CA GLY A 60 14.69 -17.24 -4.10
C GLY A 60 15.09 -16.10 -3.16
N ASP A 61 16.03 -15.27 -3.59
CA ASP A 61 16.51 -14.10 -2.82
C ASP A 61 15.68 -12.83 -3.04
N ALA A 62 14.60 -12.91 -3.82
CA ALA A 62 13.71 -11.79 -4.08
C ALA A 62 12.48 -11.84 -3.17
N ILE A 63 12.13 -10.68 -2.61
CA ILE A 63 10.92 -10.47 -1.81
C ILE A 63 10.00 -9.52 -2.56
N PHE A 64 8.78 -9.96 -2.82
CA PHE A 64 7.73 -9.17 -3.44
C PHE A 64 6.68 -8.77 -2.42
N MET A 65 6.33 -7.48 -2.40
CA MET A 65 5.35 -6.87 -1.50
C MET A 65 4.47 -5.89 -2.28
N CYS A 66 3.26 -5.65 -1.77
CA CYS A 66 2.31 -4.72 -2.39
C CYS A 66 1.80 -3.70 -1.36
N ALA A 67 1.94 -2.42 -1.68
CA ALA A 67 1.32 -1.34 -0.93
C ALA A 67 0.13 -0.81 -1.74
N MET A 68 -0.99 -0.58 -1.05
CA MET A 68 -2.20 -0.03 -1.62
C MET A 68 -2.42 1.37 -1.07
N SER A 69 -2.68 2.33 -1.96
CA SER A 69 -3.15 3.66 -1.58
C SER A 69 -4.47 3.95 -2.24
N GLU A 70 -5.42 4.40 -1.43
CA GLU A 70 -6.73 4.83 -1.88
C GLU A 70 -6.89 6.31 -1.51
N THR A 71 -7.41 7.11 -2.44
CA THR A 71 -7.80 8.50 -2.16
C THR A 71 -9.25 8.66 -2.55
N ARG A 72 -10.08 9.10 -1.61
CA ARG A 72 -11.49 9.39 -1.86
C ARG A 72 -11.56 10.64 -2.74
N ALA A 73 -12.08 10.49 -3.94
CA ALA A 73 -12.33 11.61 -4.84
C ALA A 73 -13.51 12.43 -4.30
N VAL A 74 -13.23 13.51 -3.57
CA VAL A 74 -14.22 14.53 -3.24
C VAL A 74 -14.16 15.62 -4.31
N PRO A 75 -15.18 15.77 -5.16
CA PRO A 75 -15.14 16.78 -6.21
C PRO A 75 -15.03 18.18 -5.59
N ALA A 76 -14.08 18.99 -6.06
CA ALA A 76 -13.87 20.35 -5.57
C ALA A 76 -15.13 21.25 -5.66
N GLN A 77 -16.03 20.95 -6.60
CA GLN A 77 -17.33 21.60 -6.77
C GLN A 77 -18.31 21.35 -5.61
N VAL A 78 -18.22 20.19 -4.94
CA VAL A 78 -19.08 19.85 -3.79
C VAL A 78 -18.61 20.60 -2.55
N LEU A 79 -17.29 20.62 -2.32
CA LEU A 79 -16.69 21.50 -1.33
C LEU A 79 -17.17 22.91 -1.61
N LYS A 80 -16.87 23.43 -2.81
CA LYS A 80 -17.57 24.51 -3.54
C LYS A 80 -18.69 25.24 -2.80
N LYS A 81 -19.81 24.53 -2.89
CA LYS A 81 -21.16 24.92 -2.52
C LYS A 81 -21.34 24.95 -1.01
N GLN A 82 -20.66 24.07 -0.29
CA GLN A 82 -20.78 23.94 1.17
C GLN A 82 -20.20 25.14 1.92
N TRP A 83 -19.12 25.77 1.41
CA TRP A 83 -18.56 27.01 1.99
C TRP A 83 -19.33 28.28 1.62
N MET A 84 -19.99 28.31 0.47
CA MET A 84 -20.78 29.48 0.05
C MET A 84 -22.17 29.56 0.70
N THR A 85 -22.59 28.52 1.42
CA THR A 85 -23.90 28.43 2.08
C THR A 85 -23.81 28.65 3.61
N LEU A 86 -22.59 28.86 4.13
CA LEU A 86 -22.30 29.34 5.49
C LEU A 86 -22.02 30.85 5.42
#